data_AF-A0A1V6RXR3-F1
#
_entry.id   AF-A0A1V6RXR3-F1
#
_cell.length_a   1.000
_cell.length_b   1.000
_cell.length_c   1.000
_cell.angle_alpha   90.00
_cell.angle_beta   90.00
_cell.angle_gamma   90.00
#
_symmetry.space_group_name_H-M   'P 1'
#
loop_
_entity.id
_entity.type
_entity.pdbx_description
1 polymer ?
#
loop_
_entity_poly.entity_id
_entity_poly.type
_entity_poly.pdbx_seq_one_letter_code
_entity_poly.pdbx_strand_id
1 'polypeptide(L)'
;MDIDERSFLECFVNSGDKLLMLSWEIYDHVSQSALLKMESSAHAVAAGAFNTIFSAWARRVADPLLSPTSTRTVRGQTRTKRADISWSPREMPNGRSHKWPTFVGEVAWSERRTKLQEDIKFWLDDPDSAVNAAITISVLRDKIMVESWERGYDKAPSPNQKIQILRNPRPGCSQVNGQIEIKFSDVFLRDKRDGESDFLLTATDMDELAGHIWNYQYPG
;
A
#
# COMPACT_ATOMS: atom_id res chain seq x y z
N MET A 1 -17.49 8.34 -13.15
CA MET A 1 -18.51 7.73 -14.02
C MET A 1 -19.63 7.33 -13.11
N ASP A 2 -20.84 7.81 -13.35
CA ASP A 2 -21.99 7.46 -12.52
C ASP A 2 -22.46 6.07 -12.91
N ILE A 3 -22.47 5.15 -11.95
CA ILE A 3 -22.85 3.76 -12.13
C ILE A 3 -23.47 3.28 -10.81
N ASP A 4 -24.69 2.75 -10.88
CA ASP A 4 -25.36 2.23 -9.69
C ASP A 4 -24.65 0.95 -9.18
N GLU A 5 -24.89 0.59 -7.92
CA GLU A 5 -24.15 -0.51 -7.26
C GLU A 5 -24.37 -1.85 -7.95
N ARG A 6 -25.58 -2.10 -8.47
CA ARG A 6 -25.87 -3.36 -9.17
C ARG A 6 -25.06 -3.43 -10.46
N SER A 7 -25.10 -2.37 -11.26
CA SER A 7 -24.34 -2.27 -12.51
C SER A 7 -22.83 -2.32 -12.25
N PHE A 8 -22.34 -1.71 -11.17
CA PHE A 8 -20.94 -1.83 -10.75
C PHE A 8 -20.55 -3.29 -10.46
N LEU A 9 -21.35 -3.99 -9.64
CA LEU A 9 -21.08 -5.39 -9.30
C LEU A 9 -21.11 -6.29 -10.53
N GLU A 10 -22.08 -6.12 -11.43
CA GLU A 10 -22.20 -6.92 -12.66
C GLU A 10 -21.03 -6.66 -13.62
N CYS A 11 -20.61 -5.41 -13.82
CA CYS A 11 -19.58 -5.05 -14.80
C CYS A 11 -18.12 -5.19 -14.29
N PHE A 12 -17.89 -4.96 -12.99
CA PHE A 12 -16.53 -4.78 -12.45
C PHE A 12 -16.12 -5.81 -11.40
N VAL A 13 -17.06 -6.53 -10.79
CA VAL A 13 -16.75 -7.53 -9.75
C VAL A 13 -17.09 -8.95 -10.21
N ASN A 14 -18.27 -9.12 -10.82
CA ASN A 14 -18.80 -10.42 -11.24
C ASN A 14 -18.72 -10.64 -12.77
N SER A 15 -18.04 -9.75 -13.49
CA SER A 15 -17.97 -9.84 -14.96
C SER A 15 -17.26 -11.12 -15.40
N GLY A 16 -17.96 -11.91 -16.22
CA GLY A 16 -17.44 -13.17 -16.79
C GLY A 16 -16.21 -12.96 -17.67
N ASP A 17 -16.09 -11.78 -18.29
CA ASP A 17 -15.00 -11.45 -19.21
C ASP A 17 -13.73 -10.95 -18.52
N LYS A 18 -13.75 -10.72 -17.19
CA LYS A 18 -12.63 -10.28 -16.33
C LYS A 18 -11.87 -9.01 -16.74
N LEU A 19 -12.11 -8.47 -17.93
CA LEU A 19 -11.39 -7.35 -18.55
C LEU A 19 -11.43 -6.07 -17.71
N LEU A 20 -12.56 -5.83 -17.02
CA LEU A 20 -12.75 -4.64 -16.20
C LEU A 20 -12.48 -4.86 -14.70
N MET A 21 -12.32 -6.12 -14.24
CA MET A 21 -12.03 -6.38 -12.82
C MET A 21 -10.70 -5.77 -12.37
N LEU A 22 -9.75 -5.60 -13.31
CA LEU A 22 -8.44 -5.08 -12.99
C LEU A 22 -8.34 -3.55 -13.15
N SER A 23 -9.29 -2.91 -13.82
CA SER A 23 -9.19 -1.49 -14.22
C SER A 23 -9.90 -0.51 -13.29
N TRP A 24 -10.45 -0.96 -12.16
CA TRP A 24 -11.09 -0.09 -11.17
C TRP A 24 -10.34 -0.11 -9.83
N GLU A 25 -10.42 1.00 -9.10
CA GLU A 25 -9.73 1.20 -7.82
C GLU A 25 -10.69 1.51 -6.68
N ILE A 26 -11.67 2.41 -6.92
CA ILE A 26 -12.62 2.86 -5.91
C ILE A 26 -14.03 2.83 -6.50
N TYR A 27 -15.00 2.39 -5.71
CA TYR A 27 -16.41 2.64 -5.92
C TYR A 27 -16.98 3.39 -4.72
N ASP A 28 -17.52 4.57 -4.95
CA ASP A 28 -18.11 5.44 -3.91
C ASP A 28 -19.63 5.24 -3.91
N HIS A 29 -20.14 4.70 -2.79
CA HIS A 29 -21.55 4.31 -2.64
C HIS A 29 -22.47 5.54 -2.53
N VAL A 30 -21.95 6.69 -2.10
CA VAL A 30 -22.73 7.90 -1.85
C VAL A 30 -22.97 8.65 -3.16
N SER A 31 -21.89 8.83 -3.92
CA SER A 31 -21.94 9.49 -5.23
C SER A 31 -22.33 8.54 -6.38
N GLN A 32 -22.41 7.23 -6.11
CA GLN A 32 -22.60 6.18 -7.11
C GLN A 32 -21.62 6.31 -8.26
N SER A 33 -20.34 6.47 -7.91
CA SER A 33 -19.30 6.71 -8.91
C SER A 33 -18.14 5.73 -8.78
N ALA A 34 -17.68 5.22 -9.92
CA ALA A 34 -16.48 4.39 -10.00
C ALA A 34 -15.28 5.23 -10.48
N LEU A 35 -14.16 5.06 -9.79
CA LEU A 35 -12.85 5.54 -10.23
C LEU A 35 -12.09 4.39 -10.88
N LEU A 36 -11.80 4.58 -12.16
CA LEU A 36 -11.02 3.64 -12.94
C LEU A 36 -9.53 3.97 -12.81
N LYS A 37 -8.72 2.94 -12.60
CA LYS A 37 -7.26 3.02 -12.56
C LYS A 37 -6.69 2.39 -13.81
N MET A 38 -6.12 3.26 -14.64
CA MET A 38 -5.21 2.85 -15.71
C MET A 38 -3.86 2.63 -15.05
N GLU A 39 -3.56 1.38 -14.68
CA GLU A 39 -2.29 1.07 -14.05
C GLU A 39 -1.14 1.37 -15.02
N SER A 40 -0.34 2.38 -14.68
CA SER A 40 0.91 2.62 -15.42
C SER A 40 1.91 1.53 -15.08
N SER A 41 2.76 1.16 -16.02
CA SER A 41 3.78 0.14 -15.74
C SER A 41 4.79 0.59 -14.68
N ALA A 42 5.06 1.90 -14.55
CA ALA A 42 5.88 2.45 -13.46
C ALA A 42 5.23 2.24 -12.09
N HIS A 43 3.91 2.37 -12.01
CA HIS A 43 3.12 2.07 -10.82
C HIS A 43 3.23 0.58 -10.45
N ALA A 44 2.98 -0.31 -11.41
CA ALA A 44 3.08 -1.76 -11.21
C ALA A 44 4.48 -2.20 -10.75
N VAL A 45 5.54 -1.62 -11.36
CA VAL A 45 6.94 -1.90 -10.98
C VAL A 45 7.24 -1.43 -9.56
N ALA A 46 6.78 -0.24 -9.17
CA ALA A 46 6.98 0.27 -7.81
C ALA A 46 6.27 -0.61 -6.76
N ALA A 47 5.01 -0.98 -7.02
CA ALA A 47 4.26 -1.88 -6.13
C ALA A 47 4.91 -3.27 -6.03
N GLY A 48 5.34 -3.84 -7.17
CA GLY A 48 6.01 -5.14 -7.24
C GLY A 48 7.37 -5.17 -6.54
N ALA A 49 8.19 -4.14 -6.72
CA ALA A 49 9.48 -4.00 -6.07
C ALA A 49 9.33 -3.90 -4.55
N PHE A 50 8.43 -3.04 -4.06
CA PHE A 50 8.16 -2.96 -2.63
C PHE A 50 7.62 -4.28 -2.07
N ASN A 51 6.68 -4.94 -2.77
CA ASN A 51 6.19 -6.25 -2.35
C ASN A 51 7.31 -7.28 -2.22
N THR A 52 8.33 -7.23 -3.09
CA THR A 52 9.48 -8.13 -3.03
C THR A 52 10.30 -7.92 -1.76
N ILE A 53 10.63 -6.64 -1.47
CA ILE A 53 11.34 -6.22 -0.25
C ILE A 53 10.55 -6.64 1.00
N PHE A 54 9.27 -6.31 1.06
CA PHE A 54 8.41 -6.63 2.21
C PHE A 54 8.26 -8.15 2.39
N SER A 55 8.11 -8.90 1.30
CA SER A 55 8.04 -10.36 1.34
C SER A 55 9.33 -10.99 1.86
N ALA A 56 10.50 -10.42 1.54
CA ALA A 56 11.78 -10.92 2.00
C ALA A 56 11.92 -10.80 3.53
N TRP A 57 11.41 -9.72 4.13
CA TRP A 57 11.28 -9.61 5.58
C TRP A 57 10.25 -10.59 6.13
N ALA A 58 9.04 -10.62 5.57
CA ALA A 58 7.94 -11.46 6.06
C ALA A 58 8.29 -12.96 6.09
N ARG A 59 9.08 -13.44 5.12
CA ARG A 59 9.54 -14.85 5.05
C ARG A 59 10.52 -15.25 6.15
N ARG A 60 11.08 -14.31 6.91
CA ARG A 60 11.96 -14.62 8.06
C ARG A 60 11.16 -15.13 9.27
N VAL A 61 9.84 -15.02 9.21
CA VAL A 61 8.93 -15.40 10.29
C VAL A 61 8.42 -16.81 10.02
N ALA A 62 8.63 -17.72 10.98
CA ALA A 62 8.26 -19.12 10.82
C ALA A 62 6.73 -19.34 10.81
N ASP A 63 5.98 -18.65 11.68
CA ASP A 63 4.52 -18.81 11.86
C ASP A 63 3.93 -17.71 12.80
N PRO A 64 2.74 -17.11 12.54
CA PRO A 64 1.86 -17.27 11.40
C PRO A 64 2.46 -16.61 10.16
N LEU A 65 2.30 -17.25 9.00
CA LEU A 65 2.71 -16.67 7.73
C LEU A 65 1.82 -15.45 7.39
N LEU A 66 2.42 -14.39 6.82
CA LEU A 66 1.67 -13.34 6.15
C LEU A 66 1.27 -13.82 4.75
N SER A 67 0.07 -13.45 4.34
CA SER A 67 -0.42 -13.65 2.97
C SER A 67 -0.59 -12.28 2.29
N PRO A 68 -0.15 -12.14 1.03
CA PRO A 68 -0.49 -10.98 0.23
C PRO A 68 -1.99 -11.01 -0.08
N THR A 69 -2.65 -9.85 0.04
CA THR A 69 -4.11 -9.70 -0.10
C THR A 69 -4.52 -8.58 -1.07
N SER A 70 -3.58 -8.05 -1.87
CA SER A 70 -3.81 -6.91 -2.79
C SER A 70 -4.87 -7.14 -3.86
N THR A 71 -5.22 -8.39 -4.17
CA THR A 71 -6.31 -8.70 -5.10
C THR A 71 -7.69 -8.62 -4.45
N ARG A 72 -7.77 -8.53 -3.12
CA ARG A 72 -9.04 -8.45 -2.38
C ARG A 72 -9.60 -7.04 -2.42
N THR A 73 -10.92 -6.99 -2.60
CA THR A 73 -11.69 -5.77 -2.47
C THR A 73 -12.15 -5.61 -1.02
N VAL A 74 -12.04 -4.40 -0.49
CA VAL A 74 -12.48 -4.06 0.86
C VAL A 74 -13.62 -3.04 0.80
N ARG A 75 -14.74 -3.40 1.43
CA ARG A 75 -15.91 -2.53 1.56
C ARG A 75 -15.90 -1.84 2.92
N GLY A 76 -15.65 -0.53 2.90
CA GLY A 76 -15.86 0.37 4.02
C GLY A 76 -17.29 0.91 4.07
N GLN A 77 -17.53 1.92 4.92
CA GLN A 77 -18.88 2.46 5.13
C GLN A 77 -19.43 3.18 3.89
N THR A 78 -18.59 4.00 3.25
CA THR A 78 -18.99 4.87 2.14
C THR A 78 -18.35 4.48 0.82
N ARG A 79 -17.28 3.67 0.85
CA ARG A 79 -16.49 3.31 -0.33
C ARG A 79 -16.10 1.85 -0.31
N THR A 80 -15.90 1.31 -1.50
CA THR A 80 -15.27 0.02 -1.74
C THR A 80 -13.96 0.27 -2.48
N LYS A 81 -12.84 -0.28 -2.01
CA LYS A 81 -11.50 -0.01 -2.57
C LYS A 81 -10.64 -1.28 -2.64
N ARG A 82 -9.69 -1.30 -3.57
CA ARG A 82 -8.58 -2.26 -3.65
C ARG A 82 -7.26 -1.55 -3.37
N ALA A 83 -6.42 -2.14 -2.50
CA ALA A 83 -5.09 -1.60 -2.20
C ALA A 83 -4.08 -2.05 -3.27
N ASP A 84 -3.10 -1.21 -3.59
CA ASP A 84 -1.99 -1.59 -4.46
C ASP A 84 -1.13 -2.69 -3.83
N ILE A 85 -0.94 -2.58 -2.51
CA ILE A 85 -0.19 -3.50 -1.68
C ILE A 85 -1.03 -3.77 -0.44
N SER A 86 -1.22 -5.04 -0.08
CA SER A 86 -1.77 -5.38 1.22
C SER A 86 -1.35 -6.76 1.68
N TRP A 87 -1.26 -6.89 3.00
CA TRP A 87 -0.83 -8.09 3.68
C TRP A 87 -1.70 -8.35 4.91
N SER A 88 -1.86 -9.61 5.26
CA SER A 88 -2.60 -10.03 6.46
C SER A 88 -2.02 -11.31 7.02
N PRO A 89 -2.02 -11.49 8.36
CA PRO A 89 -1.78 -12.78 8.97
C PRO A 89 -2.74 -13.82 8.39
N ARG A 90 -2.23 -15.04 8.14
CA ARG A 90 -3.10 -16.18 7.76
C ARG A 90 -4.07 -16.55 8.86
N GLU A 91 -3.63 -16.43 10.10
CA GLU A 91 -4.44 -16.69 11.28
C GLU A 91 -4.70 -15.37 12.00
N MET A 92 -5.98 -15.00 12.10
CA MET A 92 -6.37 -13.78 12.81
C MET A 92 -6.62 -14.09 14.29
N PRO A 93 -6.16 -13.24 15.22
CA PRO A 93 -6.53 -13.35 16.62
C PRO A 93 -8.05 -13.30 16.83
N ASN A 94 -8.51 -13.85 17.95
CA ASN A 94 -9.93 -13.83 18.32
C ASN A 94 -10.52 -12.41 18.26
N GLY A 95 -11.69 -12.28 17.63
CA GLY A 95 -12.37 -10.99 17.45
C GLY A 95 -11.85 -10.14 16.30
N ARG A 96 -10.81 -10.57 15.56
CA ARG A 96 -10.36 -9.95 14.31
C ARG A 96 -10.86 -10.77 13.12
N SER A 97 -11.13 -10.09 11.99
CA SER A 97 -11.58 -10.72 10.76
C SER A 97 -10.66 -10.38 9.59
N HIS A 98 -10.66 -11.22 8.55
CA HIS A 98 -9.93 -10.96 7.30
C HIS A 98 -10.63 -9.94 6.37
N LYS A 99 -11.68 -9.25 6.82
CA LYS A 99 -12.38 -8.22 6.03
C LYS A 99 -11.42 -7.11 5.62
N TRP A 100 -10.53 -6.72 6.53
CA TRP A 100 -9.51 -5.71 6.33
C TRP A 100 -8.11 -6.31 6.44
N PRO A 101 -7.14 -5.85 5.65
CA PRO A 101 -5.74 -6.17 5.88
C PRO A 101 -5.22 -5.51 7.15
N THR A 102 -4.06 -5.96 7.63
CA THR A 102 -3.37 -5.34 8.77
C THR A 102 -2.34 -4.32 8.32
N PHE A 103 -1.77 -4.53 7.14
CA PHE A 103 -0.83 -3.65 6.47
C PHE A 103 -1.29 -3.34 5.04
N VAL A 104 -1.19 -2.08 4.65
CA VAL A 104 -1.50 -1.60 3.29
C VAL A 104 -0.39 -0.70 2.76
N GLY A 105 -0.24 -0.66 1.44
CA GLY A 105 0.61 0.30 0.75
C GLY A 105 -0.10 0.81 -0.49
N GLU A 106 0.02 2.12 -0.73
CA GLU A 106 -0.54 2.76 -1.92
C GLU A 106 0.56 3.46 -2.71
N VAL A 107 0.49 3.37 -4.03
CA VAL A 107 1.51 3.90 -4.93
C VAL A 107 0.91 5.02 -5.76
N ALA A 108 1.62 6.15 -5.82
CA ALA A 108 1.32 7.24 -6.72
C ALA A 108 2.43 7.39 -7.75
N TRP A 109 2.05 7.40 -9.03
CA TRP A 109 2.94 7.78 -10.14
C TRP A 109 2.42 9.05 -10.79
N SER A 110 3.15 10.15 -10.62
CA SER A 110 2.75 11.49 -11.11
C SER A 110 1.38 12.01 -10.59
N GLU A 111 0.71 11.25 -9.72
CA GLU A 111 -0.52 11.65 -9.05
C GLU A 111 -0.23 12.61 -7.89
N ARG A 112 -1.25 13.36 -7.49
CA ARG A 112 -1.13 14.33 -6.39
C ARG A 112 -1.01 13.58 -5.07
N ARG A 113 -0.13 14.04 -4.19
CA ARG A 113 -0.02 13.55 -2.79
C ARG A 113 -1.35 13.58 -2.04
N THR A 114 -2.24 14.51 -2.37
CA THR A 114 -3.58 14.59 -1.77
C THR A 114 -4.42 13.34 -2.04
N LYS A 115 -4.27 12.69 -3.21
CA LYS A 115 -4.94 11.42 -3.52
C LYS A 115 -4.47 10.32 -2.56
N LEU A 116 -3.16 10.16 -2.39
CA LEU A 116 -2.61 9.20 -1.43
C LEU A 116 -3.11 9.45 0.00
N GLN A 117 -3.23 10.72 0.40
CA GLN A 117 -3.79 11.04 1.72
C GLN A 117 -5.26 10.62 1.86
N GLU A 118 -6.07 10.79 0.82
CA GLU A 118 -7.46 10.32 0.79
C GLU A 118 -7.54 8.79 0.82
N ASP A 119 -6.65 8.11 0.10
CA ASP A 119 -6.56 6.65 0.10
C ASP A 119 -6.16 6.12 1.47
N ILE A 120 -5.15 6.71 2.12
CA ILE A 120 -4.74 6.34 3.47
C ILE A 120 -5.85 6.61 4.49
N LYS A 121 -6.63 7.69 4.36
CA LYS A 121 -7.79 7.94 5.22
C LYS A 121 -8.83 6.82 5.10
N PHE A 122 -9.12 6.34 3.89
CA PHE A 122 -10.02 5.19 3.73
C PHE A 122 -9.50 3.97 4.52
N TRP A 123 -8.20 3.71 4.49
CA TRP A 123 -7.63 2.56 5.18
C TRP A 123 -7.50 2.73 6.68
N LEU A 124 -7.15 3.91 7.19
CA LEU A 124 -6.86 4.11 8.62
C LEU A 124 -8.03 4.68 9.43
N ASP A 125 -8.91 5.48 8.82
CA ASP A 125 -10.00 6.19 9.53
C ASP A 125 -11.37 5.51 9.43
N ASP A 126 -11.55 4.53 8.54
CA ASP A 126 -12.83 3.81 8.50
C ASP A 126 -13.07 3.14 9.87
N PRO A 127 -14.24 3.34 10.51
CA PRO A 127 -14.53 2.80 11.84
C PRO A 127 -14.44 1.26 11.91
N ASP A 128 -14.69 0.57 10.79
CA ASP A 128 -14.59 -0.88 10.70
C ASP A 128 -13.16 -1.34 10.41
N SER A 129 -12.25 -0.43 10.05
CA SER A 129 -10.91 -0.81 9.61
C SER A 129 -10.09 -1.44 10.72
N ALA A 130 -9.40 -2.52 10.33
CA ALA A 130 -8.45 -3.25 11.15
C ALA A 130 -6.98 -3.04 10.69
N VAL A 131 -6.75 -2.08 9.80
CA VAL A 131 -5.40 -1.70 9.34
C VAL A 131 -4.69 -0.97 10.48
N ASN A 132 -3.48 -1.43 10.83
CA ASN A 132 -2.68 -0.81 11.89
C ASN A 132 -1.53 0.02 11.31
N ALA A 133 -0.96 -0.42 10.18
CA ALA A 133 0.16 0.24 9.53
C ALA A 133 -0.13 0.43 8.05
N ALA A 134 0.27 1.59 7.52
CA ALA A 134 0.19 1.86 6.10
C ALA A 134 1.46 2.54 5.60
N ILE A 135 1.73 2.40 4.31
CA ILE A 135 2.73 3.20 3.62
C ILE A 135 2.16 3.87 2.37
N THR A 136 2.83 4.92 1.94
CA THR A 136 2.62 5.51 0.61
C THR A 136 3.93 5.60 -0.12
N ILE A 137 3.95 5.23 -1.40
CA ILE A 137 5.11 5.36 -2.29
C ILE A 137 4.78 6.41 -3.34
N SER A 138 5.37 7.59 -3.21
CA SER A 138 5.28 8.66 -4.20
C SER A 138 6.47 8.57 -5.15
N VAL A 139 6.21 8.19 -6.40
CA VAL A 139 7.21 8.12 -7.44
C VAL A 139 7.12 9.38 -8.30
N LEU A 140 8.14 10.23 -8.18
CA LEU A 140 8.27 11.50 -8.90
C LEU A 140 9.43 11.42 -9.90
N ARG A 141 9.54 12.41 -10.79
CA ARG A 141 10.54 12.42 -11.87
C ARG A 141 11.98 12.34 -11.35
N ASP A 142 12.29 13.02 -10.26
CA ASP A 142 13.63 13.22 -9.71
C ASP A 142 13.86 12.54 -8.36
N LYS A 143 12.81 11.98 -7.75
CA LYS A 143 12.90 11.32 -6.45
C LYS A 143 11.80 10.28 -6.24
N ILE A 144 12.07 9.33 -5.35
CA ILE A 144 11.06 8.43 -4.78
C ILE A 144 10.97 8.74 -3.30
N MET A 145 9.75 8.85 -2.79
CA MET A 145 9.48 9.10 -1.38
C MET A 145 8.56 8.01 -0.85
N VAL A 146 8.95 7.41 0.27
CA VAL A 146 8.10 6.51 1.04
C VAL A 146 7.77 7.19 2.37
N GLU A 147 6.50 7.18 2.75
CA GLU A 147 6.04 7.66 4.05
C GLU A 147 5.33 6.50 4.75
N SER A 148 5.58 6.31 6.05
CA SER A 148 4.79 5.40 6.89
C SER A 148 3.74 6.17 7.67
N TRP A 149 2.63 5.48 7.93
CA TRP A 149 1.43 6.02 8.55
C TRP A 149 0.93 5.03 9.59
N GLU A 150 0.54 5.56 10.74
CA GLU A 150 -0.10 4.81 11.81
C GLU A 150 -1.51 5.36 12.04
N ARG A 151 -2.41 4.51 12.53
CA ARG A 151 -3.75 4.95 12.93
C ARG A 151 -3.66 5.95 14.08
N GLY A 152 -4.26 7.13 13.90
CA GLY A 152 -4.49 8.08 14.98
C GLY A 152 -5.84 7.81 15.65
N TYR A 153 -5.89 7.65 16.97
CA TYR A 153 -7.16 7.46 17.68
C TYR A 153 -8.02 8.73 17.72
N ASP A 154 -7.39 9.91 17.82
CA ASP A 154 -8.07 11.21 17.99
C ASP A 154 -7.70 12.26 16.92
N LYS A 155 -6.93 11.87 15.91
CA LYS A 155 -6.40 12.78 14.88
C LYS A 155 -6.45 12.12 13.52
N ALA A 156 -6.67 12.95 12.50
CA ALA A 156 -6.54 12.52 11.12
C ALA A 156 -5.16 11.88 10.88
N PRO A 157 -5.06 10.80 10.09
CA PRO A 157 -3.82 10.10 9.79
C PRO A 157 -2.83 11.08 9.19
N SER A 158 -1.62 11.05 9.74
CA SER A 158 -0.49 11.84 9.28
C SER A 158 0.73 10.95 9.21
N PRO A 159 1.66 11.20 8.28
CA PRO A 159 2.83 10.35 8.16
C PRO A 159 3.71 10.55 9.39
N ASN A 160 4.16 9.45 10.01
CA ASN A 160 4.99 9.48 11.22
C ASN A 160 6.49 9.34 10.90
N GLN A 161 6.84 8.67 9.79
CA GLN A 161 8.22 8.60 9.29
C GLN A 161 8.26 8.79 7.77
N LYS A 162 9.44 9.12 7.26
CA LYS A 162 9.70 9.27 5.83
C LYS A 162 11.10 8.83 5.46
N ILE A 163 11.23 8.24 4.29
CA ILE A 163 12.50 8.00 3.61
C ILE A 163 12.37 8.45 2.16
N GLN A 164 13.42 9.03 1.61
CA GLN A 164 13.46 9.43 0.21
C GLN A 164 14.79 9.10 -0.43
N ILE A 165 14.75 8.82 -1.73
CA ILE A 165 15.93 8.66 -2.58
C ILE A 165 15.85 9.64 -3.76
N LEU A 166 16.95 10.36 -4.00
CA LEU A 166 17.11 11.29 -5.12
C LEU A 166 17.78 10.58 -6.30
N ARG A 167 17.29 10.82 -7.52
CA ARG A 167 17.86 10.24 -8.74
C ARG A 167 19.23 10.79 -9.06
N ASN A 168 19.36 12.12 -8.99
CA ASN A 168 20.59 12.84 -9.28
C ASN A 168 20.87 13.78 -8.09
N PRO A 169 21.40 13.27 -6.97
CA PRO A 169 21.75 14.11 -5.84
C PRO A 169 22.86 15.10 -6.24
N ARG A 170 22.87 16.28 -5.63
CA ARG A 170 23.99 17.23 -5.80
C ARG A 170 25.27 16.62 -5.21
N PRO A 171 26.46 16.97 -5.74
CA PRO A 171 27.72 16.53 -5.16
C PRO A 171 27.77 16.83 -3.65
N GLY A 172 28.12 15.83 -2.84
CA GLY A 172 28.17 15.95 -1.38
C GLY A 172 26.83 15.80 -0.64
N CYS A 173 25.71 15.62 -1.35
CA CYS A 173 24.42 15.27 -0.72
C CYS A 173 24.21 13.75 -0.69
N SER A 174 23.73 13.23 0.45
CA SER A 174 23.29 11.84 0.55
C SER A 174 22.16 11.54 -0.43
N GLN A 175 22.30 10.45 -1.18
CA GLN A 175 21.31 10.01 -2.16
C GLN A 175 20.01 9.57 -1.47
N VAL A 176 20.13 8.84 -0.35
CA VAL A 176 19.03 8.41 0.50
C VAL A 176 19.04 9.19 1.82
N ASN A 177 17.85 9.58 2.31
CA ASN A 177 17.69 10.26 3.59
C ASN A 177 16.49 9.70 4.36
N GLY A 178 16.71 9.33 5.62
CA GLY A 178 15.70 8.78 6.52
C GLY A 178 15.70 7.25 6.57
N GLN A 179 14.77 6.71 7.34
CA GLN A 179 14.46 5.28 7.46
C GLN A 179 12.99 5.14 7.86
N ILE A 180 12.40 4.00 7.53
CA ILE A 180 11.07 3.63 8.00
C ILE A 180 11.19 2.35 8.80
N GLU A 181 10.52 2.33 9.95
CA GLU A 181 10.38 1.16 10.80
C GLU A 181 8.90 0.90 11.02
N ILE A 182 8.43 -0.29 10.66
CA ILE A 182 7.05 -0.73 10.89
C ILE A 182 7.11 -1.84 11.91
N LYS A 183 6.39 -1.66 13.03
CA LYS A 183 6.41 -2.63 14.11
C LYS A 183 5.85 -3.94 13.63
N PHE A 184 6.52 -5.01 14.01
CA PHE A 184 6.09 -6.37 13.75
C PHE A 184 4.66 -6.61 14.25
N SER A 185 4.32 -6.12 15.44
CA SER A 185 3.00 -6.29 16.06
C SER A 185 1.88 -5.60 15.29
N ASP A 186 2.16 -4.51 14.58
CA ASP A 186 1.16 -3.83 13.76
C ASP A 186 0.77 -4.70 12.55
N VAL A 187 1.71 -5.47 12.00
CA VAL A 187 1.49 -6.33 10.83
C VAL A 187 0.99 -7.73 11.23
N PHE A 188 1.63 -8.36 12.21
CA PHE A 188 1.39 -9.76 12.62
C PHE A 188 0.35 -9.91 13.73
N LEU A 189 -0.08 -8.82 14.36
CA LEU A 189 -1.07 -8.81 15.46
C LEU A 189 -0.66 -9.63 16.70
N ARG A 190 0.65 -9.76 16.92
CA ARG A 190 1.24 -10.38 18.12
C ARG A 190 2.63 -9.82 18.39
N ASP A 191 3.15 -10.05 19.59
CA ASP A 191 4.52 -9.67 19.92
C ASP A 191 5.54 -10.53 19.15
N LYS A 192 6.74 -9.95 18.97
CA LYS A 192 7.90 -10.62 18.40
C LYS A 192 8.37 -11.77 19.29
N ARG A 193 8.83 -12.84 18.66
CA ARG A 193 9.56 -13.96 19.27
C ARG A 193 11.06 -13.82 18.98
N ASP A 194 11.88 -14.66 19.61
CA ASP A 194 13.32 -14.67 19.38
C ASP A 194 13.66 -14.85 17.89
N GLY A 195 14.48 -13.94 17.36
CA GLY A 195 14.87 -13.93 15.95
C GLY A 195 13.93 -13.17 15.01
N GLU A 196 12.76 -12.70 15.47
CA GLU A 196 11.86 -11.85 14.69
C GLU A 196 12.22 -10.36 14.88
N SER A 197 12.01 -9.56 13.83
CA SER A 197 12.34 -8.13 13.83
C SER A 197 11.19 -7.29 13.29
N ASP A 198 11.20 -6.01 13.64
CA ASP A 198 10.39 -5.02 12.93
C ASP A 198 10.83 -4.94 11.46
N PHE A 199 9.94 -4.47 10.60
CA PHE A 199 10.28 -4.22 9.21
C PHE A 199 11.05 -2.90 9.15
N LEU A 200 12.30 -2.95 8.69
CA LEU A 200 13.13 -1.77 8.50
C LEU A 200 13.35 -1.57 7.00
N LEU A 201 12.86 -0.44 6.46
CA LEU A 201 13.15 -0.01 5.09
C LEU A 201 14.41 0.86 5.10
N THR A 202 15.50 0.30 4.60
CA THR A 202 16.84 0.87 4.66
C THR A 202 17.23 1.62 3.38
N ALA A 203 18.42 2.23 3.38
CA ALA A 203 18.98 2.83 2.17
C ALA A 203 19.20 1.80 1.05
N THR A 204 19.65 0.60 1.38
CA THR A 204 19.84 -0.48 0.40
C THR A 204 18.52 -0.90 -0.23
N ASP A 205 17.45 -1.00 0.55
CA ASP A 205 16.12 -1.31 0.03
C ASP A 205 15.59 -0.18 -0.88
N MET A 206 15.91 1.08 -0.56
CA MET A 206 15.57 2.21 -1.41
C MET A 206 16.35 2.23 -2.72
N ASP A 207 17.62 1.81 -2.71
CA ASP A 207 18.43 1.65 -3.93
C ASP A 207 17.86 0.53 -4.81
N GLU A 208 17.45 -0.60 -4.22
CA GLU A 208 16.78 -1.69 -4.93
C GLU A 208 15.46 -1.20 -5.55
N LEU A 209 14.59 -0.58 -4.75
CA LEU A 209 13.31 -0.01 -5.19
C LEU A 209 13.52 0.98 -6.35
N ALA A 210 14.47 1.89 -6.22
CA ALA A 210 14.75 2.89 -7.24
C ALA A 210 15.38 2.29 -8.50
N GLY A 211 16.23 1.28 -8.36
CA GLY A 211 16.80 0.54 -9.47
C GLY A 211 15.72 -0.08 -10.34
N HIS A 212 14.74 -0.78 -9.73
CA HIS A 212 13.61 -1.33 -10.47
C HIS A 212 12.80 -0.24 -11.21
N ILE A 213 12.47 0.84 -10.51
CA ILE A 213 11.61 1.91 -11.05
C ILE A 213 12.32 2.70 -12.17
N TRP A 214 13.55 3.15 -11.95
CA TRP A 214 14.26 3.99 -12.91
C TRP A 214 14.78 3.21 -14.11
N ASN A 215 15.22 1.95 -13.95
CA ASN A 215 15.58 1.11 -15.09
C ASN A 215 14.38 0.87 -16.02
N TYR A 216 13.18 0.77 -15.43
CA TYR A 216 11.96 0.66 -16.22
C TYR A 216 11.62 1.98 -16.96
N GLN A 217 11.76 3.13 -16.31
CA GLN A 217 11.39 4.42 -16.88
C GLN A 217 12.38 4.97 -17.91
N TYR A 218 13.66 4.61 -17.76
CA TYR A 218 14.74 5.11 -18.59
C TYR A 218 15.62 3.92 -18.99
N PRO A 219 15.10 2.99 -19.81
CA PRO A 219 15.91 1.90 -20.35
C PRO A 219 17.05 2.51 -21.17
N GLY A 220 18.25 1.96 -21.00
CA GLY A 220 19.45 2.36 -21.74
C GLY A 220 19.37 2.06 -23.23
#